data_AF-A0A6V8CV46-F1
#
_entry.id   AF-A0A6V8CV46-F1
#
_cell.length_a   1.000
_cell.length_b   1.000
_cell.length_c   1.000
_cell.angle_alpha   90.00
_cell.angle_beta   90.00
_cell.angle_gamma   90.00
#
_symmetry.space_group_name_H-M   'P 1'
#
loop_
_entity.id
_entity.type
_entity.pdbx_description
1 polymer ?
#
loop_
_entity_poly.entity_id
_entity_poly.type
_entity_poly.pdbx_seq_one_letter_code
_entity_poly.pdbx_strand_id
1 'polypeptide(L)'
;MVRLLLFGGKGGVGKTTMAAATAVWLADSGLRTLLISSDPAHSTSDSLEATLGPNPTPVPGVPNLEGLELDPEMGASALMPMLSQAMGGATGGPLGAILGQDTIDGIKNETENMDASDLMLPGMDEAMAFETILRHVENPRHDVVVFDTAPTGHTLRFLGLPEILDGWTDRILRLMRMTGGIRAMLMGGSREKEIRGEIERFQRRVRHVRRIMADDTVTTFSLVTIPERMAVSESIRAADALAEYQILVDRILVNRCTPNLDHPFLQSRRDIEQGYLAEIKDRYEGLNIHTVPLESSDIHGLDHLRRVGSHLLGAAEPTNPSSTELRIGTPMYFDIIRSEVREESDDRTTYTLHLPGADRSEMGLRGEDGVLYISLNGQEKSLNIGRDFDSNSVQAQFNGDLLSVHIPR
;
A
#
# COMPACT_ATOMS: atom_id res chain seq x y z
N MET A 1 -12.17 0.15 5.82
CA MET A 1 -11.64 0.65 4.52
C MET A 1 -11.70 -0.50 3.53
N VAL A 2 -11.19 -0.36 2.30
CA VAL A 2 -10.96 -1.55 1.45
C VAL A 2 -9.96 -2.49 2.16
N ARG A 3 -10.09 -3.80 1.99
CA ARG A 3 -9.15 -4.77 2.59
C ARG A 3 -7.75 -4.58 1.98
N LEU A 4 -6.74 -4.42 2.81
CA LEU A 4 -5.34 -4.25 2.43
C LEU A 4 -4.54 -5.52 2.74
N LEU A 5 -3.93 -6.14 1.74
CA LEU A 5 -3.08 -7.33 1.88
C LEU A 5 -1.63 -6.94 1.62
N LEU A 6 -0.81 -6.92 2.67
CA LEU A 6 0.61 -6.54 2.62
C LEU A 6 1.48 -7.79 2.53
N PHE A 7 2.45 -7.79 1.61
CA PHE A 7 3.44 -8.87 1.47
C PHE A 7 4.85 -8.33 1.74
N GLY A 8 5.41 -8.69 2.90
CA GLY A 8 6.76 -8.35 3.32
C GLY A 8 7.73 -9.54 3.23
N GLY A 9 9.02 -9.30 3.36
CA GLY A 9 10.07 -10.33 3.38
C GLY A 9 11.45 -9.80 2.97
N LYS A 10 12.46 -10.67 3.02
CA LYS A 10 13.81 -10.35 2.51
C LYS A 10 13.79 -10.19 0.98
N GLY A 11 14.80 -9.54 0.40
CA GLY A 11 15.03 -9.58 -1.06
C GLY A 11 15.26 -11.01 -1.56
N GLY A 12 14.67 -11.38 -2.70
CA GLY A 12 14.91 -12.66 -3.37
C GLY A 12 14.12 -13.88 -2.87
N VAL A 13 13.19 -13.71 -1.91
CA VAL A 13 12.37 -14.82 -1.36
C VAL A 13 11.08 -15.09 -2.14
N GLY A 14 10.75 -14.24 -3.13
CA GLY A 14 9.54 -14.38 -3.97
C GLY A 14 8.31 -13.60 -3.48
N LYS A 15 8.49 -12.47 -2.80
CA LYS A 15 7.38 -11.58 -2.35
C LYS A 15 6.44 -11.20 -3.50
N THR A 16 7.01 -10.63 -4.56
CA THR A 16 6.32 -10.22 -5.78
C THR A 16 5.50 -11.35 -6.36
N THR A 17 6.06 -12.55 -6.44
CA THR A 17 5.35 -13.74 -6.90
C THR A 17 4.15 -14.06 -6.01
N MET A 18 4.29 -14.05 -4.69
CA MET A 18 3.18 -14.34 -3.76
C MET A 18 2.09 -13.26 -3.81
N ALA A 19 2.48 -11.98 -3.89
CA ALA A 19 1.57 -10.85 -4.00
C ALA A 19 0.80 -10.89 -5.32
N ALA A 20 1.50 -11.02 -6.45
CA ALA A 20 0.89 -11.10 -7.77
C ALA A 20 0.02 -12.34 -7.93
N ALA A 21 0.45 -13.51 -7.43
CA ALA A 21 -0.35 -14.73 -7.45
C ALA A 21 -1.65 -14.59 -6.64
N THR A 22 -1.57 -13.97 -5.45
CA THR A 22 -2.75 -13.68 -4.63
C THR A 22 -3.69 -12.70 -5.35
N ALA A 23 -3.15 -11.64 -5.97
CA ALA A 23 -3.96 -10.65 -6.68
C ALA A 23 -4.67 -11.25 -7.91
N VAL A 24 -3.95 -12.03 -8.72
CA VAL A 24 -4.53 -12.76 -9.86
C VAL A 24 -5.63 -13.71 -9.39
N TRP A 25 -5.39 -14.47 -8.31
CA TRP A 25 -6.36 -15.42 -7.79
C TRP A 25 -7.64 -14.75 -7.27
N LEU A 26 -7.52 -13.63 -6.55
CA LEU A 26 -8.67 -12.86 -6.06
C LEU A 26 -9.48 -12.28 -7.24
N ALA A 27 -8.79 -11.78 -8.27
CA ALA A 27 -9.42 -11.25 -9.47
C ALA A 27 -10.16 -12.33 -10.29
N ASP A 28 -9.52 -13.49 -10.49
CA ASP A 28 -10.13 -14.67 -11.12
C ASP A 28 -11.34 -15.19 -10.30
N SER A 29 -11.37 -14.94 -8.99
CA SER A 29 -12.50 -15.24 -8.11
C SER A 29 -13.62 -14.18 -8.12
N GLY A 30 -13.52 -13.18 -9.00
CA GLY A 30 -14.53 -12.15 -9.23
C GLY A 30 -14.47 -10.94 -8.29
N LEU A 31 -13.32 -10.69 -7.64
CA LEU A 31 -13.10 -9.51 -6.80
C LEU A 31 -12.37 -8.42 -7.60
N ARG A 32 -12.82 -7.17 -7.48
CA ARG A 32 -12.11 -6.02 -8.04
C ARG A 32 -10.83 -5.80 -7.25
N THR A 33 -9.70 -6.11 -7.85
CA THR A 33 -8.42 -6.20 -7.17
C THR A 33 -7.45 -5.19 -7.74
N LEU A 34 -6.77 -4.45 -6.88
CA LEU A 34 -5.66 -3.57 -7.25
C LEU A 34 -4.37 -4.13 -6.69
N LEU A 35 -3.39 -4.43 -7.55
CA LEU A 35 -2.02 -4.74 -7.15
C LEU A 35 -1.16 -3.49 -7.22
N ILE A 36 -0.58 -3.09 -6.10
CA ILE A 36 0.37 -1.98 -6.00
C ILE A 36 1.75 -2.55 -5.70
N SER A 37 2.78 -2.11 -6.43
CA SER A 37 4.17 -2.51 -6.20
C SER A 37 5.03 -1.30 -5.87
N SER A 38 5.83 -1.41 -4.80
CA SER A 38 6.91 -0.47 -4.47
C SER A 38 8.31 -1.02 -4.79
N ASP A 39 8.42 -2.17 -5.45
CA ASP A 39 9.71 -2.74 -5.87
C ASP A 39 10.29 -1.95 -7.07
N PRO A 40 11.47 -1.31 -6.92
CA PRO A 40 12.11 -0.56 -8.00
C PRO A 40 12.61 -1.44 -9.16
N ALA A 41 12.64 -2.77 -9.00
CA ALA A 41 13.10 -3.69 -10.04
C ALA A 41 12.08 -4.00 -11.15
N HIS A 42 10.88 -3.39 -11.14
CA HIS A 42 9.78 -3.67 -12.07
C HIS A 42 9.39 -5.16 -12.16
N SER A 43 9.70 -5.93 -11.11
CA SER A 43 9.45 -7.38 -11.01
C SER A 43 7.97 -7.74 -11.18
N THR A 44 7.07 -6.81 -10.83
CA THR A 44 5.61 -6.99 -10.92
C THR A 44 5.14 -6.93 -12.37
N SER A 45 5.55 -5.90 -13.13
CA SER A 45 5.29 -5.79 -14.57
C SER A 45 5.75 -7.03 -15.34
N ASP A 46 6.97 -7.52 -15.07
CA ASP A 46 7.50 -8.73 -15.68
C ASP A 46 6.69 -9.98 -15.31
N SER A 47 6.26 -10.10 -14.06
CA SER A 47 5.46 -11.25 -13.59
C SER A 47 4.06 -11.28 -14.21
N LEU A 48 3.46 -10.10 -14.42
CA LEU A 48 2.12 -9.95 -15.00
C LEU A 48 2.11 -9.85 -16.53
N GLU A 49 3.28 -9.76 -17.17
CA GLU A 49 3.42 -9.52 -18.62
C GLU A 49 2.67 -8.24 -19.06
N ALA A 50 2.71 -7.21 -18.22
CA ALA A 50 1.98 -5.95 -18.41
C ALA A 50 2.90 -4.76 -18.12
N THR A 51 2.81 -3.70 -18.90
CA THR A 51 3.51 -2.44 -18.61
C THR A 51 2.69 -1.63 -17.62
N LEU A 52 3.12 -1.62 -16.35
CA LEU A 52 2.49 -0.83 -15.30
C LEU A 52 3.14 0.55 -15.17
N GLY A 53 2.40 1.48 -14.58
CA GLY A 53 2.88 2.82 -14.29
C GLY A 53 2.23 3.38 -13.03
N PRO A 54 2.33 4.70 -12.79
CA PRO A 54 1.87 5.32 -11.55
C PRO A 54 0.34 5.41 -11.41
N ASN A 55 -0.41 5.01 -12.44
CA ASN A 55 -1.86 5.00 -12.45
C ASN A 55 -2.39 3.56 -12.56
N PRO A 56 -3.53 3.24 -11.92
CA PRO A 56 -4.15 1.92 -12.04
C PRO A 56 -4.38 1.58 -13.51
N THR A 57 -3.82 0.44 -13.94
CA THR A 57 -3.86 -0.01 -15.33
C THR A 57 -4.39 -1.44 -15.39
N PRO A 58 -5.42 -1.74 -16.21
CA PRO A 58 -5.93 -3.10 -16.35
C PRO A 58 -4.86 -4.09 -16.80
N VAL A 59 -4.81 -5.26 -16.16
CA VAL A 59 -3.86 -6.33 -16.51
C VAL A 59 -4.47 -7.21 -17.63
N PRO A 60 -3.81 -7.32 -18.80
CA PRO A 60 -4.29 -8.19 -19.88
C PRO A 60 -4.42 -9.64 -19.41
N GLY A 61 -5.51 -10.32 -19.77
CA GLY A 61 -5.71 -11.75 -19.45
C GLY A 61 -6.20 -12.06 -18.04
N VAL A 62 -6.39 -11.05 -17.17
CA VAL A 62 -6.97 -11.19 -15.84
C VAL A 62 -8.08 -10.14 -15.62
N PRO A 63 -9.35 -10.49 -15.87
CA PRO A 63 -10.47 -9.58 -15.60
C PRO A 63 -10.49 -9.15 -14.12
N ASN A 64 -10.93 -7.93 -13.86
CA ASN A 64 -11.01 -7.34 -12.50
C ASN A 64 -9.67 -7.06 -11.80
N LEU A 65 -8.53 -7.26 -12.47
CA LEU A 65 -7.22 -6.89 -11.94
C LEU A 65 -6.69 -5.61 -12.58
N GLU A 66 -6.33 -4.65 -11.73
CA GLU A 66 -5.52 -3.50 -12.12
C GLU A 66 -4.17 -3.57 -11.41
N GLY A 67 -3.12 -3.10 -12.09
CA GLY A 67 -1.77 -2.95 -11.54
C GLY A 67 -1.36 -1.48 -11.47
N LEU A 68 -0.55 -1.15 -10.46
CA LEU A 68 0.08 0.14 -10.26
C LEU A 68 1.52 -0.07 -9.76
N GLU A 69 2.46 0.62 -10.38
CA GLU A 69 3.86 0.67 -9.93
C GLU A 69 4.20 2.07 -9.45
N LEU A 70 4.77 2.14 -8.25
CA LEU A 70 5.17 3.39 -7.64
C LEU A 70 6.52 3.82 -8.21
N ASP A 71 6.62 5.11 -8.55
CA ASP A 71 7.86 5.68 -9.03
C ASP A 71 8.84 5.84 -7.84
N PRO A 72 10.05 5.23 -7.91
CA PRO A 72 11.07 5.32 -6.87
C PRO A 72 11.51 6.75 -6.54
N GLU A 73 11.36 7.70 -7.47
CA GLU A 73 11.82 9.09 -7.31
C GLU A 73 10.73 10.04 -6.79
N MET A 74 9.54 9.53 -6.41
CA MET A 74 8.45 10.37 -5.90
C MET A 74 8.82 11.14 -4.63
N GLY A 75 9.55 10.52 -3.70
CA GLY A 75 9.92 11.15 -2.42
C GLY A 75 10.77 12.40 -2.62
N ALA A 76 11.82 12.28 -3.43
CA ALA A 76 12.69 13.39 -3.80
C ALA A 76 11.92 14.50 -4.53
N SER A 77 11.09 14.13 -5.50
CA SER A 77 10.32 15.06 -6.33
C SER A 77 9.25 15.84 -5.55
N ALA A 78 8.75 15.28 -4.44
CA ALA A 78 7.78 15.93 -3.57
C ALA A 78 8.41 16.94 -2.60
N LEU A 79 9.60 16.64 -2.06
CA LEU A 79 10.28 17.50 -1.09
C LEU A 79 11.07 18.63 -1.77
N MET A 80 11.66 18.38 -2.95
CA MET A 80 12.50 19.36 -3.64
C MET A 80 11.79 20.68 -3.96
N PRO A 81 10.51 20.71 -4.40
CA PRO A 81 9.77 21.96 -4.54
C PRO A 81 9.54 22.64 -3.19
N MET A 82 9.27 21.89 -2.12
CA MET A 82 9.03 22.42 -0.77
C MET A 82 10.32 23.04 -0.18
N LEU A 83 11.46 22.38 -0.35
CA LEU A 83 12.79 22.89 0.00
C LEU A 83 13.24 24.02 -0.94
N SER A 84 12.97 23.92 -2.23
CA SER A 84 13.31 24.95 -3.22
C SER A 84 12.47 26.21 -3.04
N GLN A 85 11.20 26.11 -2.67
CA GLN A 85 10.39 27.25 -2.24
C GLN A 85 10.86 27.73 -0.85
N ALA A 86 11.14 26.75 0.02
CA ALA A 86 11.92 26.75 1.25
C ALA A 86 13.26 27.51 1.21
N MET A 87 13.88 27.67 0.04
CA MET A 87 15.21 28.26 -0.13
C MET A 87 15.20 29.40 -1.16
N GLY A 88 14.62 29.16 -2.34
CA GLY A 88 14.49 30.00 -3.54
C GLY A 88 13.59 31.22 -3.44
N GLY A 89 12.91 31.45 -2.31
CA GLY A 89 12.44 32.79 -1.94
C GLY A 89 13.56 33.85 -1.92
N ALA A 90 14.83 33.43 -1.94
CA ALA A 90 16.00 34.28 -2.06
C ALA A 90 16.47 34.56 -3.51
N THR A 91 16.14 33.72 -4.50
CA THR A 91 16.76 33.79 -5.85
C THR A 91 15.80 34.17 -6.98
N GLY A 92 14.49 33.86 -6.88
CA GLY A 92 13.52 34.05 -7.98
C GLY A 92 12.54 35.21 -7.87
N GLY A 93 12.45 35.88 -6.70
CA GLY A 93 11.52 37.00 -6.47
C GLY A 93 12.14 38.38 -6.75
N PRO A 94 11.41 39.50 -6.50
CA PRO A 94 11.95 40.86 -6.57
C PRO A 94 13.23 41.08 -5.75
N LEU A 95 13.46 40.23 -4.74
CA LEU A 95 14.69 40.18 -3.96
C LEU A 95 15.90 39.60 -4.69
N GLY A 96 15.71 38.67 -5.63
CA GLY A 96 16.80 38.09 -6.44
C GLY A 96 17.42 39.11 -7.39
N ALA A 97 16.63 40.07 -7.88
CA ALA A 97 17.11 41.19 -8.68
C ALA A 97 17.92 42.24 -7.86
N ILE A 98 17.83 42.20 -6.53
CA ILE A 98 18.57 43.08 -5.61
C ILE A 98 19.87 42.41 -5.13
N LEU A 99 19.96 41.09 -5.24
CA LEU A 99 21.12 40.31 -4.82
C LEU A 99 22.12 40.24 -5.97
N GLY A 100 23.32 40.76 -5.75
CA GLY A 100 24.40 40.75 -6.74
C GLY A 100 24.81 39.32 -7.13
N GLN A 101 25.32 39.19 -8.36
CA GLN A 101 25.73 37.92 -8.98
C GLN A 101 26.59 37.04 -8.04
N ASP A 102 27.51 37.65 -7.31
CA ASP A 102 28.44 36.98 -6.39
C ASP A 102 27.74 36.22 -5.23
N THR A 103 26.57 36.70 -4.78
CA THR A 103 25.80 36.02 -3.72
C THR A 103 25.03 34.82 -4.28
N ILE A 104 24.57 34.92 -5.51
CA ILE A 104 23.91 33.82 -6.23
C ILE A 104 24.93 32.71 -6.53
N ASP A 105 26.14 33.10 -6.96
CA ASP A 105 27.22 32.16 -7.27
C ASP A 105 27.80 31.50 -6.01
N GLY A 106 27.84 32.21 -4.87
CA GLY A 106 28.19 31.63 -3.56
C GLY A 106 27.21 30.55 -3.10
N ILE A 107 25.90 30.82 -3.22
CA ILE A 107 24.85 29.83 -2.88
C ILE A 107 24.91 28.62 -3.83
N LYS A 108 25.08 28.86 -5.13
CA LYS A 108 25.24 27.78 -6.13
C LYS A 108 26.42 26.87 -5.81
N ASN A 109 27.59 27.44 -5.55
CA ASN A 109 28.80 26.68 -5.20
C ASN A 109 28.64 25.88 -3.89
N GLU A 110 27.90 26.39 -2.90
CA GLU A 110 27.62 25.64 -1.66
C GLU A 110 26.58 24.53 -1.88
N THR A 111 25.56 24.75 -2.72
CA THR A 111 24.57 23.72 -3.07
C THR A 111 25.11 22.65 -4.03
N GLU A 112 26.08 22.98 -4.89
CA GLU A 112 26.75 22.02 -5.78
C GLU A 112 27.70 21.07 -5.03
N ASN A 113 28.15 21.45 -3.84
CA ASN A 113 29.00 20.62 -2.98
C ASN A 113 28.24 19.83 -1.89
N MET A 114 26.91 19.99 -1.80
CA MET A 114 26.07 19.15 -0.95
C MET A 114 25.51 18.00 -1.77
N ASP A 115 25.91 16.78 -1.45
CA ASP A 115 25.27 15.60 -2.02
C ASP A 115 23.78 15.63 -1.64
N ALA A 116 22.90 15.52 -2.63
CA ALA A 116 21.45 15.53 -2.42
C ALA A 116 20.99 14.44 -1.42
N SER A 117 21.77 13.36 -1.28
CA SER A 117 21.58 12.28 -0.30
C SER A 117 21.71 12.72 1.16
N ASP A 118 22.46 13.78 1.48
CA ASP A 118 22.64 14.27 2.86
C ASP A 118 21.43 15.08 3.37
N LEU A 119 20.60 15.59 2.46
CA LEU A 119 19.33 16.25 2.78
C LEU A 119 18.12 15.32 2.68
N MET A 120 18.27 14.13 2.09
CA MET A 120 17.15 13.19 1.92
C MET A 120 16.76 12.60 3.27
N LEU A 121 15.48 12.73 3.62
CA LEU A 121 14.93 12.07 4.79
C LEU A 121 14.93 10.56 4.55
N PRO A 122 15.56 9.73 5.41
CA PRO A 122 15.42 8.29 5.33
C PRO A 122 13.93 7.91 5.35
N GLY A 123 13.52 6.87 4.62
CA GLY A 123 12.14 6.36 4.66
C GLY A 123 11.08 7.19 3.91
N MET A 124 11.48 8.28 3.24
CA MET A 124 10.54 9.19 2.59
C MET A 124 9.87 8.56 1.36
N ASP A 125 10.60 7.78 0.58
CA ASP A 125 10.07 7.07 -0.58
C ASP A 125 8.99 6.08 -0.13
N GLU A 126 9.25 5.38 0.96
CA GLU A 126 8.29 4.48 1.60
C GLU A 126 7.07 5.26 2.12
N ALA A 127 7.25 6.46 2.68
CA ALA A 127 6.13 7.27 3.13
C ALA A 127 5.22 7.74 1.98
N MET A 128 5.80 8.12 0.84
CA MET A 128 5.05 8.48 -0.37
C MET A 128 4.35 7.26 -0.99
N ALA A 129 5.02 6.10 -0.96
CA ALA A 129 4.42 4.83 -1.34
C ALA A 129 3.16 4.55 -0.50
N PHE A 130 3.26 4.67 0.82
CA PHE A 130 2.12 4.47 1.72
C PHE A 130 1.01 5.51 1.55
N GLU A 131 1.33 6.77 1.26
CA GLU A 131 0.30 7.77 0.94
C GLU A 131 -0.49 7.37 -0.31
N THR A 132 0.19 6.84 -1.34
CA THR A 132 -0.49 6.32 -2.53
C THR A 132 -1.37 5.12 -2.19
N ILE A 133 -0.91 4.20 -1.34
CA ILE A 133 -1.74 3.08 -0.87
C ILE A 133 -2.99 3.60 -0.17
N LEU A 134 -2.86 4.56 0.75
CA LEU A 134 -4.00 5.12 1.48
C LEU A 134 -5.06 5.71 0.55
N ARG A 135 -4.65 6.44 -0.50
CA ARG A 135 -5.59 6.98 -1.50
C ARG A 135 -6.44 5.90 -2.15
N HIS A 136 -5.92 4.67 -2.30
CA HIS A 136 -6.66 3.55 -2.87
C HIS A 136 -7.42 2.73 -1.83
N VAL A 137 -6.88 2.58 -0.63
CA VAL A 137 -7.53 1.86 0.48
C VAL A 137 -8.75 2.63 1.00
N GLU A 138 -8.69 3.96 1.02
CA GLU A 138 -9.79 4.83 1.43
C GLU A 138 -10.81 5.06 0.30
N ASN A 139 -10.48 4.69 -0.95
CA ASN A 139 -11.37 4.85 -2.09
C ASN A 139 -12.08 3.52 -2.45
N PRO A 140 -13.42 3.41 -2.31
CA PRO A 140 -14.18 2.16 -2.46
C PRO A 140 -14.42 1.77 -3.93
N ARG A 141 -13.37 1.84 -4.77
CA ARG A 141 -13.39 1.37 -6.17
C ARG A 141 -13.03 -0.11 -6.30
N HIS A 142 -12.15 -0.57 -5.42
CA HIS A 142 -11.68 -1.97 -5.37
C HIS A 142 -12.27 -2.68 -4.17
N ASP A 143 -12.39 -4.00 -4.23
CA ASP A 143 -12.79 -4.85 -3.12
C ASP A 143 -11.57 -5.21 -2.25
N VAL A 144 -10.39 -5.30 -2.88
CA VAL A 144 -9.11 -5.61 -2.22
C VAL A 144 -7.97 -4.83 -2.86
N VAL A 145 -7.05 -4.33 -2.03
CA VAL A 145 -5.74 -3.80 -2.44
C VAL A 145 -4.66 -4.78 -1.97
N VAL A 146 -3.87 -5.28 -2.91
CA VAL A 146 -2.68 -6.10 -2.63
C VAL A 146 -1.45 -5.24 -2.80
N PHE A 147 -0.53 -5.25 -1.83
CA PHE A 147 0.69 -4.48 -1.89
C PHE A 147 1.93 -5.37 -1.80
N ASP A 148 2.73 -5.34 -2.87
CA ASP A 148 4.09 -5.89 -2.87
C ASP A 148 5.03 -4.82 -2.30
N THR A 149 5.48 -5.05 -1.06
CA THR A 149 6.37 -4.11 -0.39
C THR A 149 7.80 -4.25 -0.94
N ALA A 150 8.55 -3.15 -0.95
CA ALA A 150 10.01 -3.19 -0.93
C ALA A 150 10.54 -4.12 0.21
N PRO A 151 11.83 -4.51 0.22
CA PRO A 151 12.37 -5.38 1.25
C PRO A 151 12.03 -4.89 2.68
N THR A 152 11.59 -5.79 3.58
CA THR A 152 10.98 -5.42 4.87
C THR A 152 11.77 -4.43 5.72
N GLY A 153 13.11 -4.44 5.62
CA GLY A 153 13.95 -3.47 6.33
C GLY A 153 13.66 -2.00 5.96
N HIS A 154 13.17 -1.74 4.75
CA HIS A 154 12.75 -0.42 4.28
C HIS A 154 11.39 -0.04 4.87
N THR A 155 10.42 -0.97 4.88
CA THR A 155 9.13 -0.77 5.56
C THR A 155 9.30 -0.48 7.05
N LEU A 156 10.21 -1.18 7.73
CA LEU A 156 10.50 -0.93 9.15
C LEU A 156 11.13 0.45 9.40
N ARG A 157 11.95 0.96 8.46
CA ARG A 157 12.47 2.33 8.54
C ARG A 157 11.35 3.36 8.46
N PHE A 158 10.41 3.17 7.54
CA PHE A 158 9.20 3.99 7.46
C PHE A 158 8.41 4.00 8.77
N LEU A 159 8.22 2.81 9.33
CA LEU A 159 7.53 2.64 10.59
C LEU A 159 8.26 3.26 11.78
N GLY A 160 9.50 3.76 11.68
CA GLY A 160 10.20 4.52 12.72
C GLY A 160 10.40 6.01 12.41
N LEU A 161 9.82 6.53 11.32
CA LEU A 161 10.10 7.89 10.87
C LEU A 161 9.63 9.02 11.78
N PRO A 162 8.41 8.99 12.34
CA PRO A 162 7.94 9.98 13.29
C PRO A 162 8.99 10.37 14.35
N GLU A 163 9.70 9.39 14.90
CA GLU A 163 10.70 9.58 15.95
C GLU A 163 12.03 10.14 15.41
N ILE A 164 12.38 9.82 14.16
CA ILE A 164 13.61 10.31 13.50
C ILE A 164 13.44 11.74 12.96
N LEU A 165 12.22 12.09 12.53
CA LEU A 165 11.87 13.36 11.91
C LEU A 165 12.18 14.57 12.80
N ASP A 166 11.95 14.47 14.11
CA ASP A 166 12.21 15.60 15.02
C ASP A 166 13.70 15.96 15.07
N GLY A 167 14.58 14.96 15.18
CA GLY A 167 16.03 15.18 15.20
C GLY A 167 16.57 15.70 13.87
N TRP A 168 16.04 15.21 12.75
CA TRP A 168 16.37 15.71 11.41
C TRP A 168 15.92 17.16 11.20
N THR A 169 14.72 17.49 11.67
CA THR A 169 14.15 18.85 11.61
C THR A 169 15.06 19.85 12.31
N ASP A 170 15.49 19.54 13.53
CA ASP A 170 16.38 20.41 14.29
C ASP A 170 17.75 20.56 13.62
N ARG A 171 18.28 19.51 12.97
CA ARG A 171 19.53 19.55 12.22
C ARG A 171 19.43 20.49 11.02
N ILE A 172 18.36 20.38 10.24
CA ILE A 172 18.12 21.24 9.07
C ILE A 172 17.91 22.70 9.49
N LEU A 173 17.14 22.95 10.55
CA LEU A 173 16.95 24.30 11.08
C LEU A 173 18.26 24.92 11.58
N ARG A 174 19.15 24.14 12.20
CA ARG A 174 20.50 24.60 12.58
C ARG A 174 21.34 24.95 11.36
N LEU A 175 21.33 24.10 10.33
CA LEU A 175 22.07 24.35 9.09
C LEU A 175 21.60 25.64 8.43
N MET A 176 20.29 25.83 8.29
CA MET A 176 19.69 27.06 7.75
C MET A 176 20.08 28.32 8.53
N ARG A 177 20.19 28.24 9.86
CA ARG A 177 20.66 29.37 10.69
C ARG A 177 22.13 29.69 10.44
N MET A 178 22.96 28.68 10.15
CA MET A 178 24.39 28.85 9.88
C MET A 178 24.65 29.36 8.46
N THR A 179 23.91 28.89 7.45
CA THR A 179 24.09 29.28 6.05
C THR A 179 23.37 30.59 5.69
N GLY A 180 22.26 30.92 6.34
CA GLY A 180 21.43 32.09 6.00
C GLY A 180 21.87 33.44 6.57
N GLY A 181 22.99 33.49 7.30
CA GLY A 181 23.55 34.71 7.90
C GLY A 181 22.58 35.49 8.82
N ILE A 182 22.85 36.78 9.02
CA ILE A 182 22.05 37.69 9.89
C ILE A 182 20.58 37.80 9.41
N ARG A 183 20.32 37.56 8.12
CA ARG A 183 18.98 37.65 7.52
C ARG A 183 18.08 36.48 7.88
N ALA A 184 18.60 35.25 7.93
CA ALA A 184 17.86 34.11 8.47
C ALA A 184 17.54 34.29 9.97
N MET A 185 18.37 35.03 10.71
CA MET A 185 18.09 35.36 12.11
C MET A 185 16.94 36.38 12.27
N LEU A 186 16.79 37.34 11.34
CA LEU A 186 15.76 38.38 11.37
C LEU A 186 14.41 37.94 10.75
N MET A 187 14.42 37.09 9.73
CA MET A 187 13.22 36.65 8.99
C MET A 187 12.90 35.15 9.19
N GLY A 188 13.73 34.40 9.92
CA GLY A 188 13.63 32.94 10.02
C GLY A 188 12.49 32.42 10.90
N GLY A 189 11.96 33.22 11.82
CA GLY A 189 10.92 32.76 12.75
C GLY A 189 9.60 32.34 12.08
N SER A 190 9.22 32.99 10.98
CA SER A 190 8.03 32.58 10.20
C SER A 190 8.30 31.34 9.35
N ARG A 191 9.49 31.27 8.73
CA ARG A 191 9.89 30.16 7.85
C ARG A 191 10.13 28.86 8.62
N GLU A 192 10.72 28.95 9.81
CA GLU A 192 10.89 27.82 10.73
C GLU A 192 9.53 27.26 11.16
N LYS A 193 8.53 28.12 11.43
CA LYS A 193 7.17 27.68 11.77
C LYS A 193 6.49 26.95 10.61
N GLU A 194 6.66 27.44 9.38
CA GLU A 194 6.10 26.83 8.18
C GLU A 194 6.68 25.43 7.95
N ILE A 195 8.01 25.30 7.99
CA ILE A 195 8.70 24.01 7.83
C ILE A 195 8.28 23.02 8.92
N ARG A 196 8.27 23.47 10.19
CA ARG A 196 7.84 22.63 11.31
C ARG A 196 6.38 22.19 11.15
N GLY A 197 5.50 23.08 10.69
CA GLY A 197 4.09 22.75 10.42
C GLY A 197 3.87 21.76 9.28
N GLU A 198 4.70 21.78 8.23
CA GLU A 198 4.68 20.75 7.17
C GLU A 198 5.15 19.39 7.69
N ILE A 199 6.23 19.36 8.48
CA ILE A 199 6.73 18.12 9.11
C ILE A 199 5.71 17.54 10.07
N GLU A 200 5.06 18.36 10.91
CA GLU A 200 3.99 17.91 11.81
C GLU A 200 2.80 17.33 11.03
N ARG A 201 2.46 17.92 9.87
CA ARG A 201 1.45 17.37 8.96
C ARG A 201 1.88 16.00 8.41
N PHE A 202 3.13 15.88 7.98
CA PHE A 202 3.69 14.62 7.51
C PHE A 202 3.70 13.54 8.61
N GLN A 203 4.18 13.86 9.81
CA GLN A 203 4.14 12.97 10.97
C GLN A 203 2.72 12.50 11.31
N ARG A 204 1.72 13.39 11.21
CA ARG A 204 0.31 13.01 11.38
C ARG A 204 -0.14 12.00 10.32
N ARG A 205 0.25 12.19 9.06
CA ARG A 205 -0.04 11.23 7.97
C ARG A 205 0.62 9.88 8.23
N VAL A 206 1.90 9.84 8.62
CA VAL A 206 2.59 8.58 8.93
C VAL A 206 1.93 7.84 10.10
N ARG A 207 1.53 8.56 11.16
CA ARG A 207 0.77 7.97 12.28
C ARG A 207 -0.61 7.45 11.86
N HIS A 208 -1.23 8.04 10.84
CA HIS A 208 -2.47 7.52 10.26
C HIS A 208 -2.23 6.21 9.50
N VAL A 209 -1.21 6.15 8.65
CA VAL A 209 -0.80 4.91 7.98
C VAL A 209 -0.53 3.79 9.01
N ARG A 210 0.27 4.07 10.05
CA ARG A 210 0.58 3.10 11.11
C ARG A 210 -0.70 2.51 11.74
N ARG A 211 -1.69 3.37 12.05
CA ARG A 211 -2.97 2.93 12.61
C ARG A 211 -3.72 2.00 11.68
N ILE A 212 -3.75 2.29 10.38
CA ILE A 212 -4.40 1.44 9.38
C ILE A 212 -3.67 0.10 9.23
N MET A 213 -2.33 0.11 9.25
CA MET A 213 -1.53 -1.12 9.20
C MET A 213 -1.71 -2.00 10.44
N ALA A 214 -1.94 -1.39 11.61
CA ALA A 214 -2.17 -2.08 12.88
C ALA A 214 -3.61 -2.59 13.06
N ASP A 215 -4.55 -2.13 12.23
CA ASP A 215 -5.95 -2.55 12.26
C ASP A 215 -6.12 -3.87 11.48
N ASP A 216 -6.34 -4.97 12.20
CA ASP A 216 -6.50 -6.32 11.64
C ASP A 216 -7.83 -6.54 10.90
N THR A 217 -8.79 -5.62 11.06
CA THR A 217 -10.05 -5.61 10.28
C THR A 217 -9.84 -5.01 8.89
N VAL A 218 -8.79 -4.22 8.71
CA VAL A 218 -8.45 -3.60 7.42
C VAL A 218 -7.25 -4.27 6.77
N THR A 219 -6.20 -4.54 7.54
CA THR A 219 -4.90 -4.94 7.02
C THR A 219 -4.58 -6.39 7.39
N THR A 220 -4.06 -7.15 6.43
CA THR A 220 -3.42 -8.45 6.66
C THR A 220 -1.96 -8.37 6.26
N PHE A 221 -1.05 -8.63 7.19
CA PHE A 221 0.38 -8.66 6.90
C PHE A 221 0.88 -10.11 6.75
N SER A 222 1.38 -10.45 5.57
CA SER A 222 1.99 -11.75 5.26
C SER A 222 3.50 -11.60 5.09
N LEU A 223 4.28 -12.35 5.86
CA LEU A 223 5.73 -12.42 5.69
C LEU A 223 6.12 -13.58 4.78
N VAL A 224 6.84 -13.28 3.71
CA VAL A 224 7.37 -14.26 2.77
C VAL A 224 8.83 -14.57 3.12
N THR A 225 9.17 -15.85 3.13
CA THR A 225 10.52 -16.34 3.40
C THR A 225 10.82 -17.59 2.58
N ILE A 226 12.03 -18.12 2.71
CA ILE A 226 12.44 -19.42 2.17
C ILE A 226 13.03 -20.25 3.32
N PRO A 227 13.03 -21.59 3.27
CA PRO A 227 13.49 -22.43 4.37
C PRO A 227 15.01 -22.49 4.44
N GLU A 228 15.63 -21.33 4.68
CA GLU A 228 17.07 -21.15 4.85
C GLU A 228 17.32 -20.27 6.08
N ARG A 229 18.38 -20.61 6.84
CA ARG A 229 18.69 -19.97 8.13
C ARG A 229 18.63 -18.44 8.08
N MET A 230 19.33 -17.82 7.13
CA MET A 230 19.40 -16.36 7.06
C MET A 230 18.07 -15.72 6.71
N ALA A 231 17.26 -16.35 5.86
CA ALA A 231 15.94 -15.83 5.49
C ALA A 231 14.96 -15.95 6.65
N VAL A 232 14.96 -17.11 7.32
CA VAL A 232 14.13 -17.39 8.51
C VAL A 232 14.45 -16.44 9.65
N SER A 233 15.74 -16.29 10.00
CA SER A 233 16.15 -15.37 11.07
C SER A 233 15.79 -13.91 10.76
N GLU A 234 15.85 -13.48 9.50
CA GLU A 234 15.45 -12.13 9.11
C GLU A 234 13.93 -11.94 9.19
N SER A 235 13.15 -12.94 8.79
CA SER A 235 11.69 -12.92 8.94
C SER A 235 11.26 -12.88 10.40
N ILE A 236 11.96 -13.60 11.30
CA ILE A 236 11.72 -13.54 12.74
C ILE A 236 11.98 -12.12 13.27
N ARG A 237 13.14 -11.52 12.93
CA ARG A 237 13.44 -10.13 13.31
C ARG A 237 12.41 -9.14 12.78
N ALA A 238 11.96 -9.34 11.55
CA ALA A 238 10.95 -8.48 10.94
C ALA A 238 9.60 -8.59 11.66
N ALA A 239 9.15 -9.81 11.98
CA ALA A 239 7.93 -10.03 12.75
C ALA A 239 8.02 -9.41 14.15
N ASP A 240 9.15 -9.59 14.84
CA ASP A 240 9.37 -9.00 16.17
C ASP A 240 9.34 -7.46 16.11
N ALA A 241 9.97 -6.86 15.09
CA ALA A 241 9.95 -5.41 14.89
C ALA A 241 8.56 -4.87 14.50
N LEU A 242 7.79 -5.59 13.69
CA LEU A 242 6.40 -5.22 13.36
C LEU A 242 5.50 -5.25 14.60
N ALA A 243 5.71 -6.22 15.49
CA ALA A 243 4.97 -6.33 16.75
C ALA A 243 5.22 -5.14 17.69
N GLU A 244 6.43 -4.55 17.70
CA GLU A 244 6.71 -3.31 18.44
C GLU A 244 5.82 -2.14 18.00
N TYR A 245 5.40 -2.12 16.74
CA TYR A 245 4.47 -1.14 16.18
C TYR A 245 3.00 -1.60 16.19
N GLN A 246 2.69 -2.69 16.91
CA GLN A 246 1.35 -3.29 16.98
C GLN A 246 0.81 -3.75 15.62
N ILE A 247 1.69 -4.00 14.64
CA ILE A 247 1.30 -4.56 13.35
C ILE A 247 1.34 -6.08 13.46
N LEU A 248 0.17 -6.70 13.38
CA LEU A 248 0.04 -8.15 13.47
C LEU A 248 0.46 -8.80 12.16
N VAL A 249 1.51 -9.64 12.24
CA VAL A 249 1.79 -10.61 11.19
C VAL A 249 0.76 -11.72 11.34
N ASP A 250 -0.07 -11.90 10.32
CA ASP A 250 -1.16 -12.89 10.31
C ASP A 250 -0.63 -14.28 9.90
N ARG A 251 0.34 -14.29 8.98
CA ARG A 251 0.88 -15.53 8.41
C ARG A 251 2.31 -15.40 7.90
N ILE A 252 2.98 -16.55 7.81
CA ILE A 252 4.27 -16.69 7.13
C ILE A 252 4.11 -17.63 5.92
N LEU A 253 4.51 -17.14 4.75
CA LEU A 253 4.56 -17.88 3.50
C LEU A 253 6.00 -18.37 3.27
N VAL A 254 6.21 -19.68 3.35
CA VAL A 254 7.53 -20.30 3.13
C VAL A 254 7.60 -20.81 1.71
N ASN A 255 8.21 -20.01 0.84
CA ASN A 255 8.38 -20.29 -0.57
C ASN A 255 9.55 -21.25 -0.83
N ARG A 256 9.59 -21.86 -2.02
CA ARG A 256 10.67 -22.73 -2.50
C ARG A 256 10.97 -23.91 -1.56
N CYS A 257 9.94 -24.46 -0.91
CA CYS A 257 10.10 -25.67 -0.11
C CYS A 257 10.47 -26.86 -1.01
N THR A 258 11.43 -27.68 -0.61
CA THR A 258 11.85 -28.81 -1.43
C THR A 258 10.68 -29.77 -1.68
N PRO A 259 10.30 -30.06 -2.94
CA PRO A 259 9.14 -30.90 -3.25
C PRO A 259 9.36 -32.33 -2.76
N ASN A 260 8.27 -33.05 -2.48
CA ASN A 260 8.31 -34.43 -1.98
C ASN A 260 8.57 -35.45 -3.09
N LEU A 261 9.77 -35.40 -3.67
CA LEU A 261 10.28 -36.37 -4.64
C LEU A 261 11.22 -37.37 -3.95
N ASP A 262 11.23 -38.60 -4.46
CA ASP A 262 12.04 -39.69 -3.95
C ASP A 262 13.48 -39.60 -4.46
N HIS A 263 14.32 -38.83 -3.75
CA HIS A 263 15.74 -38.68 -4.05
C HIS A 263 16.53 -38.34 -2.77
N PRO A 264 17.68 -39.01 -2.48
CA PRO A 264 18.41 -38.83 -1.21
C PRO A 264 18.82 -37.38 -0.93
N PHE A 265 19.25 -36.64 -1.94
CA PHE A 265 19.58 -35.22 -1.79
C PHE A 265 18.37 -34.36 -1.40
N LEU A 266 17.20 -34.64 -1.98
CA LEU A 266 15.97 -33.89 -1.69
C LEU A 266 15.42 -34.26 -0.32
N GLN A 267 15.55 -35.52 0.10
CA GLN A 267 15.26 -35.95 1.48
C GLN A 267 16.13 -35.18 2.48
N SER A 268 17.45 -35.15 2.27
CA SER A 268 18.36 -34.41 3.16
C SER A 268 18.07 -32.90 3.20
N ARG A 269 17.70 -32.29 2.05
CA ARG A 269 17.27 -30.88 2.03
C ARG A 269 16.00 -30.68 2.84
N ARG A 270 14.97 -31.52 2.65
CA ARG A 270 13.72 -31.46 3.42
C ARG A 270 13.98 -31.62 4.93
N ASP A 271 14.86 -32.52 5.35
CA ASP A 271 15.19 -32.70 6.77
C ASP A 271 15.74 -31.42 7.40
N ILE A 272 16.60 -30.69 6.68
CA ILE A 272 17.13 -29.38 7.11
C ILE A 272 16.00 -28.34 7.14
N GLU A 273 15.16 -28.30 6.10
CA GLU A 273 14.04 -27.35 6.00
C GLU A 273 13.01 -27.53 7.12
N GLN A 274 12.72 -28.78 7.53
CA GLN A 274 11.84 -29.07 8.66
C GLN A 274 12.35 -28.45 9.96
N GLY A 275 13.66 -28.39 10.17
CA GLY A 275 14.25 -27.71 11.32
C GLY A 275 13.91 -26.21 11.35
N TYR A 276 13.96 -25.54 10.20
CA TYR A 276 13.60 -24.13 10.10
C TYR A 276 12.09 -23.88 10.22
N LEU A 277 11.26 -24.77 9.66
CA LEU A 277 9.81 -24.70 9.82
C LEU A 277 9.40 -24.89 11.29
N ALA A 278 10.06 -25.81 11.99
CA ALA A 278 9.88 -25.99 13.43
C ALA A 278 10.30 -24.75 14.21
N GLU A 279 11.45 -24.14 13.89
CA GLU A 279 11.89 -22.88 14.52
C GLU A 279 10.85 -21.76 14.41
N ILE A 280 10.25 -21.56 13.22
CA ILE A 280 9.19 -20.56 13.01
C ILE A 280 7.96 -20.92 13.85
N LYS A 281 7.55 -22.19 13.84
CA LYS A 281 6.35 -22.66 14.54
C LYS A 281 6.48 -22.57 16.06
N ASP A 282 7.66 -22.87 16.60
CA ASP A 282 7.95 -22.81 18.02
C ASP A 282 8.03 -21.35 18.52
N ARG A 283 8.52 -20.43 17.67
CA ARG A 283 8.59 -18.99 18.00
C ARG A 283 7.21 -18.32 17.99
N TYR A 284 6.36 -18.69 17.03
CA TYR A 284 5.06 -18.07 16.80
C TYR A 284 3.92 -19.09 16.92
N GLU A 285 3.63 -19.49 18.16
CA GLU A 285 2.55 -20.41 18.45
C GLU A 285 1.20 -19.85 17.95
N GLY A 286 0.50 -20.61 17.11
CA GLY A 286 -0.79 -20.23 16.51
C GLY A 286 -0.70 -19.41 15.22
N LEU A 287 0.49 -19.03 14.76
CA LEU A 287 0.66 -18.32 13.49
C LEU A 287 0.48 -19.28 12.30
N ASN A 288 -0.28 -18.84 11.29
CA ASN A 288 -0.51 -19.65 10.10
C ASN A 288 0.76 -19.70 9.23
N ILE A 289 1.28 -20.91 9.02
CA ILE A 289 2.41 -21.15 8.12
C ILE A 289 1.89 -21.86 6.87
N HIS A 290 2.09 -21.24 5.71
CA HIS A 290 1.74 -21.82 4.41
C HIS A 290 3.00 -22.07 3.61
N THR A 291 3.16 -23.27 3.08
CA THR A 291 4.35 -23.68 2.32
C THR A 291 4.04 -23.76 0.84
N VAL A 292 4.90 -23.19 0.00
CA VAL A 292 4.82 -23.32 -1.46
C VAL A 292 6.01 -24.14 -1.95
N PRO A 293 5.79 -25.22 -2.72
CA PRO A 293 6.89 -26.03 -3.22
C PRO A 293 7.76 -25.27 -4.22
N LEU A 294 9.04 -25.62 -4.26
CA LEU A 294 9.94 -25.24 -5.36
C LEU A 294 9.49 -25.97 -6.62
N GLU A 295 9.26 -25.20 -7.67
CA GLU A 295 8.79 -25.69 -8.94
C GLU A 295 9.94 -26.10 -9.87
N SER A 296 9.63 -26.90 -10.90
CA SER A 296 10.62 -27.52 -11.77
C SER A 296 11.14 -26.63 -12.91
N SER A 297 10.55 -25.46 -13.12
CA SER A 297 10.99 -24.50 -14.15
C SER A 297 11.12 -23.10 -13.55
N ASP A 298 11.85 -22.22 -14.25
CA ASP A 298 11.61 -20.79 -14.09
C ASP A 298 10.16 -20.51 -14.47
N ILE A 299 9.52 -19.63 -13.73
CA ILE A 299 8.11 -19.43 -13.94
C ILE A 299 7.77 -17.95 -13.98
N HIS A 300 7.28 -17.58 -15.15
CA HIS A 300 6.89 -16.25 -15.53
C HIS A 300 5.49 -16.32 -16.14
N GLY A 301 4.80 -15.19 -16.13
CA GLY A 301 3.47 -15.05 -16.72
C GLY A 301 2.32 -15.57 -15.87
N LEU A 302 1.11 -15.32 -16.35
CA LEU A 302 -0.14 -15.50 -15.60
C LEU A 302 -0.42 -16.96 -15.21
N ASP A 303 -0.04 -17.92 -16.06
CA ASP A 303 -0.25 -19.34 -15.77
C ASP A 303 0.55 -19.80 -14.55
N HIS A 304 1.73 -19.20 -14.32
CA HIS A 304 2.47 -19.41 -13.09
C HIS A 304 1.70 -18.92 -11.88
N LEU A 305 1.28 -17.65 -11.95
CA LEU A 305 0.66 -16.94 -10.85
C LEU A 305 -0.63 -17.65 -10.44
N ARG A 306 -1.39 -18.18 -11.41
CA ARG A 306 -2.56 -19.02 -11.15
C ARG A 306 -2.22 -20.33 -10.44
N ARG A 307 -1.12 -21.01 -10.80
CA ARG A 307 -0.67 -22.23 -10.10
C ARG A 307 -0.23 -21.94 -8.67
N VAL A 308 0.56 -20.89 -8.46
CA VAL A 308 0.97 -20.46 -7.10
C VAL A 308 -0.24 -20.04 -6.28
N GLY A 309 -1.15 -19.25 -6.87
CA GLY A 309 -2.41 -18.87 -6.25
C GLY A 309 -3.21 -20.11 -5.86
N SER A 310 -3.25 -21.13 -6.71
CA SER A 310 -3.93 -22.40 -6.42
C SER A 310 -3.28 -23.19 -5.27
N HIS A 311 -1.96 -23.17 -5.16
CA HIS A 311 -1.26 -23.79 -4.02
C HIS A 311 -1.53 -23.06 -2.70
N LEU A 312 -1.65 -21.73 -2.74
CA LEU A 312 -1.89 -20.92 -1.55
C LEU A 312 -3.37 -20.96 -1.12
N LEU A 313 -4.29 -20.77 -2.07
CA LEU A 313 -5.69 -20.42 -1.85
C LEU A 313 -6.68 -21.47 -2.37
N GLY A 314 -6.20 -22.54 -3.02
CA GLY A 314 -7.06 -23.56 -3.62
C GLY A 314 -7.56 -23.14 -5.00
N ALA A 315 -8.50 -23.87 -5.59
CA ALA A 315 -9.04 -23.51 -6.90
C ALA A 315 -9.75 -22.15 -6.84
N ALA A 316 -9.45 -21.26 -7.78
CA ALA A 316 -10.19 -20.01 -7.93
C ALA A 316 -11.57 -20.31 -8.50
N GLU A 317 -12.61 -19.99 -7.74
CA GLU A 317 -14.00 -20.12 -8.17
C GLU A 317 -14.68 -18.75 -8.06
N PRO A 318 -15.44 -18.30 -9.09
CA PRO A 318 -16.16 -17.05 -9.02
C PRO A 318 -17.10 -17.03 -7.81
N THR A 319 -16.92 -16.05 -6.94
CA THR A 319 -17.81 -15.84 -5.79
C THR A 319 -19.15 -15.26 -6.25
N ASN A 320 -20.19 -15.45 -5.43
CA ASN A 320 -21.49 -14.86 -5.70
C ASN A 320 -21.37 -13.31 -5.75
N PRO A 321 -21.71 -12.64 -6.86
CA PRO A 321 -21.64 -11.19 -6.98
C PRO A 321 -22.53 -10.43 -6.00
N SER A 322 -23.59 -11.07 -5.48
CA SER A 322 -24.52 -10.48 -4.49
C SER A 322 -24.05 -10.63 -3.04
N SER A 323 -22.94 -11.31 -2.78
CA SER A 323 -22.43 -11.47 -1.42
C SER A 323 -21.54 -10.30 -1.02
N THR A 324 -21.98 -9.52 -0.03
CA THR A 324 -21.23 -8.37 0.53
C THR A 324 -20.03 -8.82 1.35
N GLU A 325 -20.22 -9.76 2.27
CA GLU A 325 -19.17 -10.32 3.13
C GLU A 325 -18.80 -11.70 2.63
N LEU A 326 -17.50 -11.95 2.47
CA LEU A 326 -16.95 -13.15 1.85
C LEU A 326 -15.81 -13.69 2.69
N ARG A 327 -15.83 -15.00 2.94
CA ARG A 327 -14.64 -15.75 3.35
C ARG A 327 -14.17 -16.59 2.18
N ILE A 328 -12.99 -16.30 1.65
CA ILE A 328 -12.53 -16.87 0.38
C ILE A 328 -11.14 -17.50 0.52
N GLY A 329 -10.95 -18.67 -0.09
CA GLY A 329 -9.68 -19.41 -0.15
C GLY A 329 -9.58 -20.59 0.83
N THR A 330 -8.75 -21.58 0.48
CA THR A 330 -8.35 -22.71 1.34
C THR A 330 -7.02 -23.32 0.84
N PRO A 331 -6.01 -23.60 1.69
CA PRO A 331 -6.02 -23.48 3.15
C PRO A 331 -5.76 -22.05 3.66
N MET A 332 -5.15 -21.19 2.84
CA MET A 332 -5.08 -19.76 3.11
C MET A 332 -6.45 -19.15 2.82
N TYR A 333 -6.96 -18.29 3.69
CA TYR A 333 -8.24 -17.62 3.48
C TYR A 333 -8.16 -16.15 3.89
N PHE A 334 -9.05 -15.35 3.30
CA PHE A 334 -9.27 -13.95 3.62
C PHE A 334 -10.76 -13.70 3.90
N ASP A 335 -11.03 -12.87 4.90
CA ASP A 335 -12.35 -12.29 5.12
C ASP A 335 -12.37 -10.90 4.42
N ILE A 336 -13.27 -10.72 3.46
CA ILE A 336 -13.34 -9.56 2.56
C ILE A 336 -14.76 -9.02 2.54
N ILE A 337 -14.88 -7.69 2.60
CA ILE A 337 -16.14 -6.97 2.39
C ILE A 337 -16.05 -6.25 1.05
N ARG A 338 -16.89 -6.63 0.08
CA ARG A 338 -16.95 -5.98 -1.24
C ARG A 338 -17.27 -4.49 -1.07
N SER A 339 -16.61 -3.64 -1.84
CA SER A 339 -16.82 -2.20 -1.73
C SER A 339 -18.16 -1.74 -2.31
N GLU A 340 -18.72 -2.54 -3.22
CA GLU A 340 -20.03 -2.30 -3.84
C GLU A 340 -20.65 -3.62 -4.31
N VAL A 341 -21.91 -3.81 -3.94
CA VAL A 341 -22.75 -4.92 -4.40
C VAL A 341 -24.04 -4.34 -4.97
N ARG A 342 -24.41 -4.76 -6.18
CA ARG A 342 -25.69 -4.40 -6.82
C ARG A 342 -26.59 -5.62 -6.84
N GLU A 343 -27.80 -5.46 -6.33
CA GLU A 343 -28.85 -6.45 -6.38
C GLU A 343 -30.05 -5.89 -7.15
N GLU A 344 -30.53 -6.65 -8.13
CA GLU A 344 -31.76 -6.33 -8.84
C GLU A 344 -32.90 -7.25 -8.40
N SER A 345 -34.04 -6.64 -8.15
CA SER A 345 -35.32 -7.30 -7.87
C SER A 345 -36.40 -6.69 -8.76
N ASP A 346 -37.58 -7.31 -8.79
CA ASP A 346 -38.66 -6.88 -9.67
C ASP A 346 -39.19 -5.48 -9.34
N ASP A 347 -39.11 -5.06 -8.07
CA ASP A 347 -39.63 -3.78 -7.55
C ASP A 347 -38.55 -2.71 -7.34
N ARG A 348 -37.29 -3.08 -7.17
CA ARG A 348 -36.20 -2.14 -6.85
C ARG A 348 -34.81 -2.63 -7.26
N THR A 349 -33.88 -1.69 -7.31
CA THR A 349 -32.43 -1.95 -7.35
C THR A 349 -31.83 -1.55 -6.01
N THR A 350 -31.06 -2.43 -5.38
CA THR A 350 -30.37 -2.15 -4.12
C THR A 350 -28.87 -2.11 -4.37
N TYR A 351 -28.20 -1.05 -3.92
CA TYR A 351 -26.75 -0.98 -3.84
C TYR A 351 -26.33 -1.07 -2.38
N THR A 352 -25.42 -1.99 -2.07
CA THR A 352 -24.75 -2.04 -0.76
C THR A 352 -23.32 -1.57 -0.94
N LEU A 353 -22.96 -0.48 -0.26
CA LEU A 353 -21.65 0.14 -0.34
C LEU A 353 -20.94 -0.01 1.00
N HIS A 354 -19.69 -0.48 0.98
CA HIS A 354 -18.85 -0.46 2.17
C HIS A 354 -18.17 0.90 2.27
N LEU A 355 -18.59 1.69 3.27
CA LEU A 355 -18.19 3.07 3.53
C LEU A 355 -17.73 3.23 4.99
N PRO A 356 -16.55 2.71 5.29
CA PRO A 356 -16.03 2.62 6.64
C PRO A 356 -15.64 3.99 7.19
N GLY A 357 -16.11 4.31 8.39
CA GLY A 357 -15.89 5.61 9.03
C GLY A 357 -16.64 6.78 8.36
N ALA A 358 -17.66 6.50 7.56
CA ALA A 358 -18.53 7.53 6.98
C ALA A 358 -19.32 8.28 8.06
N ASP A 359 -19.27 9.61 8.04
CA ASP A 359 -20.15 10.43 8.87
C ASP A 359 -21.50 10.60 8.17
N ARG A 360 -22.55 10.07 8.81
CA ARG A 360 -23.93 10.13 8.29
C ARG A 360 -24.44 11.56 8.12
N SER A 361 -23.92 12.50 8.91
CA SER A 361 -24.33 13.91 8.87
C SER A 361 -23.81 14.67 7.64
N GLU A 362 -22.75 14.16 7.01
CA GLU A 362 -22.16 14.74 5.80
C GLU A 362 -22.61 14.03 4.51
N MET A 363 -23.58 13.11 4.61
CA MET A 363 -24.10 12.38 3.46
C MET A 363 -25.09 13.23 2.65
N GLY A 364 -24.89 13.27 1.33
CA GLY A 364 -25.83 13.82 0.36
C GLY A 364 -26.13 12.83 -0.75
N LEU A 365 -27.35 12.87 -1.28
CA LEU A 365 -27.79 12.08 -2.43
C LEU A 365 -28.32 13.02 -3.51
N ARG A 366 -27.90 12.79 -4.76
CA ARG A 366 -28.33 13.57 -5.91
C ARG A 366 -28.47 12.65 -7.12
N GLY A 367 -29.63 12.65 -7.76
CA GLY A 367 -29.83 11.91 -9.01
C GLY A 367 -29.81 12.86 -10.21
N GLU A 368 -29.07 12.52 -11.26
CA GLU A 368 -29.02 13.25 -12.53
C GLU A 368 -28.71 12.27 -13.68
N ASP A 369 -29.50 12.32 -14.76
CA ASP A 369 -29.32 11.52 -15.98
C ASP A 369 -29.09 10.02 -15.76
N GLY A 370 -29.89 9.39 -14.89
CA GLY A 370 -29.78 7.96 -14.58
C GLY A 370 -28.56 7.57 -13.76
N VAL A 371 -27.85 8.56 -13.20
CA VAL A 371 -26.73 8.39 -12.27
C VAL A 371 -27.13 8.89 -10.89
N LEU A 372 -26.86 8.08 -9.87
CA LEU A 372 -26.98 8.49 -8.47
C LEU A 372 -25.60 8.90 -7.94
N TYR A 373 -25.47 10.15 -7.52
CA TYR A 373 -24.31 10.69 -6.85
C TYR A 373 -24.52 10.64 -5.34
N ILE A 374 -23.53 10.09 -4.64
CA ILE A 374 -23.49 9.96 -3.19
C ILE A 374 -22.29 10.77 -2.72
N SER A 375 -22.54 11.89 -2.05
CA SER A 375 -21.49 12.73 -1.47
C SER A 375 -21.27 12.35 0.00
N LEU A 376 -20.04 12.06 0.38
CA LEU A 376 -19.64 11.66 1.74
C LEU A 376 -18.24 12.20 2.04
N ASN A 377 -18.05 12.84 3.20
CA ASN A 377 -16.75 13.36 3.67
C ASN A 377 -16.00 14.19 2.59
N GLY A 378 -16.74 14.97 1.78
CA GLY A 378 -16.19 15.78 0.69
C GLY A 378 -15.79 15.02 -0.59
N GLN A 379 -16.06 13.71 -0.67
CA GLN A 379 -15.92 12.92 -1.89
C GLN A 379 -17.28 12.56 -2.49
N GLU A 380 -17.34 12.41 -3.82
CA GLU A 380 -18.55 12.02 -4.53
C GLU A 380 -18.34 10.66 -5.22
N LYS A 381 -19.22 9.69 -4.93
CA LYS A 381 -19.29 8.40 -5.60
C LYS A 381 -20.50 8.39 -6.52
N SER A 382 -20.31 8.04 -7.78
CA SER A 382 -21.40 7.87 -8.75
C SER A 382 -21.76 6.40 -8.92
N LEU A 383 -23.05 6.12 -8.96
CA LEU A 383 -23.63 4.81 -9.27
C LEU A 383 -24.42 4.93 -10.56
N ASN A 384 -23.99 4.18 -11.59
CA ASN A 384 -24.71 4.12 -12.84
C ASN A 384 -25.87 3.12 -12.72
N ILE A 385 -27.10 3.65 -12.69
CA ILE A 385 -28.31 2.84 -12.51
C ILE A 385 -28.72 2.20 -13.84
N GLY A 386 -28.37 2.83 -14.97
CA GLY A 386 -28.69 2.36 -16.32
C GLY A 386 -30.15 2.63 -16.74
N ARG A 387 -30.89 3.43 -15.97
CA ARG A 387 -32.27 3.86 -16.24
C ARG A 387 -32.60 5.16 -15.48
N ASP A 388 -33.67 5.83 -15.89
CA ASP A 388 -34.23 6.95 -15.14
C ASP A 388 -34.88 6.47 -13.83
N PHE A 389 -34.82 7.31 -12.80
CA PHE A 389 -35.43 7.07 -11.50
C PHE A 389 -35.76 8.42 -10.82
N ASP A 390 -36.76 8.43 -9.92
CA ASP A 390 -37.03 9.60 -9.08
C ASP A 390 -36.05 9.63 -7.91
N SER A 391 -35.17 10.63 -7.90
CA SER A 391 -34.16 10.81 -6.85
C SER A 391 -34.76 11.03 -5.46
N ASN A 392 -35.99 11.55 -5.36
CA ASN A 392 -36.69 11.73 -4.07
C ASN A 392 -37.23 10.42 -3.50
N SER A 393 -37.36 9.38 -4.34
CA SER A 393 -37.84 8.06 -3.93
C SER A 393 -36.73 7.13 -3.43
N VAL A 394 -35.47 7.56 -3.57
CA VAL A 394 -34.29 6.81 -3.12
C VAL A 394 -34.25 6.79 -1.59
N GLN A 395 -34.14 5.59 -1.03
CA GLN A 395 -33.96 5.40 0.41
C GLN A 395 -32.54 4.95 0.69
N ALA A 396 -31.92 5.52 1.72
CA ALA A 396 -30.58 5.13 2.15
C ALA A 396 -30.56 4.79 3.64
N GLN A 397 -29.96 3.67 3.99
CA GLN A 397 -29.87 3.18 5.36
C GLN A 397 -28.45 2.73 5.68
N PHE A 398 -27.93 3.18 6.82
CA PHE A 398 -26.64 2.72 7.33
C PHE A 398 -26.81 1.59 8.35
N ASN A 399 -25.98 0.55 8.22
CA ASN A 399 -25.77 -0.49 9.21
C ASN A 399 -24.27 -0.65 9.47
N GLY A 400 -23.77 -0.10 10.58
CA GLY A 400 -22.33 0.03 10.79
C GLY A 400 -21.67 0.83 9.66
N ASP A 401 -20.69 0.19 9.02
CA ASP A 401 -19.92 0.71 7.87
C ASP A 401 -20.57 0.43 6.51
N LEU A 402 -21.74 -0.21 6.46
CA LEU A 402 -22.45 -0.50 5.22
C LEU A 402 -23.57 0.52 4.98
N LEU A 403 -23.64 1.07 3.77
CA LEU A 403 -24.73 1.88 3.27
C LEU A 403 -25.54 1.08 2.26
N SER A 404 -26.81 0.81 2.57
CA SER A 404 -27.77 0.24 1.63
C SER A 404 -28.59 1.37 1.00
N VAL A 405 -28.55 1.46 -0.33
CA VAL A 405 -29.29 2.43 -1.13
C VAL A 405 -30.31 1.68 -1.97
N HIS A 406 -31.60 1.94 -1.72
CA HIS A 406 -32.72 1.33 -2.41
C HIS A 406 -33.31 2.31 -3.42
N ILE A 407 -33.34 1.90 -4.68
CA ILE A 407 -33.80 2.70 -5.81
C ILE A 407 -35.00 1.98 -6.43
N PRO A 408 -36.23 2.50 -6.24
CA PRO A 408 -37.43 1.91 -6.83
C PRO A 408 -37.33 1.77 -8.35
N ARG A 409 -37.97 0.74 -8.92
CA ARG A 409 -38.01 0.52 -10.36
C ARG A 409 -38.88 1.52 -11.11
#